data_AF-A0A2A3LH07-F1
#
_entry.id   AF-A0A2A3LH07-F1
#
_cell.length_a   1.000
_cell.length_b   1.000
_cell.length_c   1.000
_cell.angle_alpha   90.00
_cell.angle_beta   90.00
_cell.angle_gamma   90.00
#
_symmetry.space_group_name_H-M   'P 1'
#
loop_
_entity.id
_entity.type
_entity.pdbx_description
1 polymer ?
#
loop_
_entity_poly.entity_id
_entity_poly.type
_entity_poly.pdbx_seq_one_letter_code
_entity_poly.pdbx_strand_id
1 'polypeptide(L)'
;MSTNPVRIEPHAFGERYARSAATGAAALAVWTLMVAVIDPSPFPLMATAGVVMLSHWFRRRALADAERRRGVLEDERDAQFLARGDRVFRFVASVWAVGLAAALMVPGSRALLLAVDLRLSGMLLLGLIVANLWGHGAVAFAYRRARV
;
A
#
# COMPACT_ATOMS: atom_id res chain seq x y z
N MET A 1 -20.16 38.98 2.29
CA MET A 1 -19.93 37.56 2.68
C MET A 1 -18.49 37.23 2.33
N SER A 2 -17.59 37.26 3.32
CA SER A 2 -16.19 36.85 3.12
C SER A 2 -16.12 35.33 3.28
N THR A 3 -15.91 34.59 2.19
CA THR A 3 -15.62 33.16 2.24
C THR A 3 -14.22 32.99 2.78
N ASN A 4 -14.11 32.77 4.10
CA ASN A 4 -12.87 32.36 4.73
C ASN A 4 -12.36 31.11 3.98
N PRO A 5 -11.21 31.15 3.30
CA PRO A 5 -10.64 29.94 2.74
C PRO A 5 -10.35 29.03 3.92
N VAL A 6 -10.99 27.86 3.94
CA VAL A 6 -10.67 26.80 4.90
C VAL A 6 -9.20 26.47 4.67
N ARG A 7 -8.31 27.04 5.49
CA ARG A 7 -6.91 26.66 5.55
C ARG A 7 -6.90 25.23 6.08
N ILE A 8 -6.99 24.27 5.17
CA ILE A 8 -6.72 22.88 5.49
C ILE A 8 -5.27 22.87 5.95
N GLU A 9 -5.05 22.69 7.25
CA GLU A 9 -3.69 22.52 7.77
C GLU A 9 -3.01 21.41 6.97
N PRO A 10 -1.83 21.67 6.36
CA PRO A 10 -1.16 20.71 5.49
C PRO A 10 -0.86 19.38 6.22
N HIS A 11 -0.64 19.43 7.54
CA HIS A 11 -0.53 18.27 8.42
C HIS A 11 -1.81 17.40 8.47
N ALA A 12 -2.99 18.01 8.28
CA ALA A 12 -4.26 17.31 8.22
C ALA A 12 -4.53 16.66 6.86
N PHE A 13 -3.92 17.16 5.79
CA PHE A 13 -4.03 16.52 4.47
C PHE A 13 -3.14 15.28 4.36
N GLY A 14 -1.87 15.35 4.76
CA GLY A 14 -0.93 14.21 4.71
C GLY A 14 -1.39 13.01 5.54
N GLU A 15 -1.90 13.26 6.75
CA GLU A 15 -2.45 12.22 7.62
C GLU A 15 -3.73 11.59 7.07
N ARG A 16 -4.66 12.40 6.56
CA ARG A 16 -5.91 11.90 5.95
C ARG A 16 -5.60 11.03 4.75
N TYR A 17 -4.68 11.48 3.90
CA TYR A 17 -4.21 10.70 2.75
C TYR A 17 -3.58 9.37 3.20
N ALA A 18 -2.65 9.40 4.15
CA ALA A 18 -1.99 8.18 4.65
C ALA A 18 -2.98 7.18 5.28
N ARG A 19 -4.03 7.65 5.94
CA ARG A 19 -5.12 6.79 6.45
C ARG A 19 -5.96 6.20 5.33
N SER A 20 -6.45 7.02 4.41
CA SER A 20 -7.25 6.53 3.27
C SER A 20 -6.46 5.53 2.43
N ALA A 21 -5.16 5.78 2.26
CA ALA A 21 -4.21 4.86 1.65
C ALA A 21 -4.12 3.51 2.38
N ALA A 22 -3.95 3.54 3.71
CA ALA A 22 -3.92 2.32 4.52
C ALA A 22 -5.25 1.55 4.43
N THR A 23 -6.39 2.22 4.56
CA THR A 23 -7.71 1.55 4.43
C THR A 23 -7.92 0.95 3.05
N GLY A 24 -7.54 1.66 1.98
CA GLY A 24 -7.61 1.16 0.61
C GLY A 24 -6.72 -0.06 0.39
N ALA A 25 -5.49 -0.04 0.90
CA ALA A 25 -4.59 -1.18 0.85
C ALA A 25 -5.13 -2.38 1.65
N ALA A 26 -5.72 -2.15 2.83
CA ALA A 26 -6.33 -3.21 3.63
C ALA A 26 -7.52 -3.88 2.89
N ALA A 27 -8.43 -3.07 2.32
CA ALA A 27 -9.55 -3.58 1.55
C ALA A 27 -9.08 -4.39 0.32
N LEU A 28 -8.06 -3.89 -0.37
CA LEU A 28 -7.49 -4.59 -1.52
C LEU A 28 -6.75 -5.87 -1.11
N ALA A 29 -6.06 -5.89 0.02
CA ALA A 29 -5.40 -7.10 0.53
C ALA A 29 -6.42 -8.21 0.83
N VAL A 30 -7.53 -7.86 1.48
CA VAL A 30 -8.62 -8.81 1.74
C VAL A 30 -9.21 -9.33 0.43
N TRP A 31 -9.46 -8.44 -0.53
CA TRP A 31 -9.96 -8.83 -1.85
C TRP A 31 -9.00 -9.79 -2.57
N THR A 32 -7.71 -9.45 -2.65
CA THR A 32 -6.69 -10.29 -3.30
C THR A 32 -6.52 -11.63 -2.59
N LEU A 33 -6.57 -11.66 -1.26
CA LEU A 33 -6.53 -12.90 -0.49
C LEU A 33 -7.70 -13.83 -0.86
N MET A 34 -8.92 -13.29 -0.95
CA MET A 34 -10.09 -14.08 -1.29
C MET A 34 -10.06 -14.55 -2.74
N VAL A 35 -9.87 -13.62 -3.68
CA VAL A 35 -10.09 -13.82 -5.13
C VAL A 35 -8.89 -14.44 -5.85
N ALA A 36 -7.68 -14.37 -5.28
CA ALA A 36 -6.47 -14.88 -5.93
C ALA A 36 -5.72 -15.96 -5.13
N VAL A 37 -5.99 -16.12 -3.82
CA VAL A 37 -5.22 -17.05 -2.97
C VAL A 37 -6.08 -18.18 -2.41
N ILE A 38 -7.15 -17.85 -1.66
CA ILE A 38 -8.00 -18.83 -0.97
C ILE A 38 -8.83 -19.62 -1.98
N ASP A 39 -9.66 -18.92 -2.75
CA ASP A 39 -10.51 -19.50 -3.78
C ASP A 39 -10.33 -18.72 -5.09
N PRO A 40 -9.27 -19.06 -5.86
CA PRO A 40 -8.90 -18.29 -7.05
C PRO A 40 -10.05 -18.23 -8.05
N SER A 41 -10.57 -17.04 -8.30
CA SER A 41 -11.72 -16.86 -9.17
C SER A 41 -11.42 -17.41 -10.57
N PRO A 42 -12.36 -18.15 -11.19
CA PRO A 42 -12.21 -18.62 -12.57
C PRO A 42 -12.22 -17.47 -13.58
N PHE A 43 -12.51 -16.24 -13.14
CA PHE A 43 -12.54 -15.04 -13.97
C PHE A 43 -11.25 -14.22 -13.78
N PRO A 44 -10.23 -14.40 -14.65
CA PRO A 44 -8.95 -13.70 -14.53
C PRO A 44 -9.09 -12.17 -14.57
N LEU A 45 -10.16 -11.64 -15.19
CA LEU A 45 -10.48 -10.21 -15.18
C LEU A 45 -10.70 -9.64 -13.78
N MET A 46 -11.27 -10.40 -12.84
CA MET A 46 -11.47 -9.95 -11.45
C MET A 46 -10.14 -9.82 -10.69
N ALA A 47 -9.14 -10.63 -11.05
CA ALA A 47 -7.78 -10.48 -10.55
C ALA A 47 -7.08 -9.24 -11.12
N THR A 48 -7.35 -8.88 -12.39
CA THR A 48 -6.81 -7.65 -13.02
C THR A 48 -7.43 -6.36 -12.45
N ALA A 49 -8.68 -6.38 -11.98
CA ALA A 49 -9.33 -5.22 -11.40
C ALA A 49 -8.53 -4.67 -10.19
N GLY A 50 -7.93 -5.55 -9.39
CA GLY A 50 -7.05 -5.13 -8.29
C GLY A 50 -5.81 -4.40 -8.77
N VAL A 51 -5.17 -4.88 -9.85
CA VAL A 51 -4.00 -4.25 -10.47
C VAL A 51 -4.35 -2.89 -11.09
N VAL A 52 -5.51 -2.79 -11.74
CA VAL A 52 -6.01 -1.53 -12.31
C VAL A 52 -6.29 -0.51 -11.21
N MET A 53 -6.91 -0.94 -10.11
CA MET A 53 -7.20 -0.06 -8.98
C MET A 53 -5.90 0.41 -8.30
N LEU A 54 -4.92 -0.48 -8.14
CA LEU A 54 -3.58 -0.15 -7.64
C LEU A 54 -2.87 0.86 -8.56
N SER A 55 -2.94 0.64 -9.87
CA SER A 55 -2.32 1.50 -10.90
C SER A 55 -2.96 2.88 -10.94
N HIS A 56 -4.28 2.96 -10.87
CA HIS A 56 -5.01 4.24 -10.78
C HIS A 56 -4.61 5.00 -9.52
N TRP A 57 -4.48 4.28 -8.41
CA TRP A 57 -4.12 4.88 -7.14
C TRP A 57 -2.68 5.41 -7.10
N PHE A 58 -1.70 4.64 -7.59
CA PHE A 58 -0.32 5.14 -7.76
C PHE A 58 -0.25 6.36 -8.67
N ARG A 59 -1.07 6.41 -9.72
CA ARG A 59 -1.14 7.55 -10.63
C ARG A 59 -1.65 8.81 -9.92
N ARG A 60 -2.70 8.69 -9.09
CA ARG A 60 -3.17 9.82 -8.26
C ARG A 60 -2.12 10.28 -7.25
N ARG A 61 -1.35 9.36 -6.67
CA ARG A 61 -0.24 9.69 -5.75
C ARG A 61 0.82 10.54 -6.44
N ALA A 62 1.29 10.09 -7.61
CA ALA A 62 2.31 10.81 -8.37
C ALA A 62 1.87 12.22 -8.76
N LEU A 63 0.58 12.41 -9.10
CA LEU A 63 0.00 13.71 -9.40
C LEU A 63 -0.05 14.63 -8.16
N ALA A 64 -0.47 14.10 -7.00
CA ALA A 64 -0.51 14.87 -5.76
C ALA A 64 0.89 15.25 -5.24
N ASP A 65 1.88 14.37 -5.40
CA ASP A 65 3.27 14.63 -5.05
C ASP A 65 3.89 15.70 -5.98
N ALA A 66 3.50 15.73 -7.26
CA ALA A 66 3.93 16.75 -8.22
C ALA A 66 3.37 18.15 -7.90
N GLU A 67 2.14 18.22 -7.38
CA GLU A 67 1.52 19.49 -6.95
C GLU A 67 2.15 20.08 -5.67
N ARG A 68 2.65 19.22 -4.76
CA ARG A 68 3.24 19.63 -3.46
C ARG A 68 4.64 20.27 -3.54
N ARG A 69 5.44 19.96 -4.56
CA ARG A 69 6.85 20.45 -4.71
C ARG A 69 7.01 21.98 -4.87
N ARG A 70 5.94 22.76 -4.74
CA ARG A 70 5.97 24.24 -4.85
C ARG A 70 6.03 24.98 -3.50
N GLY A 71 6.06 24.28 -2.36
CA GLY A 71 6.18 24.89 -1.02
C GLY A 71 7.43 24.43 -0.25
N VAL A 72 8.45 25.30 -0.13
CA VAL A 72 9.85 24.94 0.14
C VAL A 72 10.21 24.66 1.63
N LEU A 73 9.32 24.94 2.61
CA LEU A 73 9.64 24.81 4.05
C LEU A 73 8.90 23.67 4.78
N GLU A 74 7.87 23.07 4.17
CA GLU A 74 7.10 21.94 4.74
C GLU A 74 7.68 20.56 4.34
N ASP A 75 8.74 20.57 3.53
CA ASP A 75 9.26 19.40 2.80
C ASP A 75 10.09 18.45 3.69
N GLU A 76 10.83 18.95 4.70
CA GLU A 76 11.77 18.12 5.45
C GLU A 76 11.10 17.13 6.42
N ARG A 77 10.08 17.58 7.16
CA ARG A 77 9.37 16.71 8.12
C ARG A 77 8.50 15.67 7.39
N ASP A 78 7.82 16.10 6.33
CA ASP A 78 7.06 15.20 5.47
C ASP A 78 7.99 14.21 4.74
N ALA A 79 9.16 14.63 4.28
CA ALA A 79 10.17 13.74 3.72
C ALA A 79 10.67 12.70 4.73
N GLN A 80 10.86 13.07 6.00
CA GLN A 80 11.22 12.11 7.04
C GLN A 80 10.13 11.07 7.30
N PHE A 81 8.85 11.47 7.30
CA PHE A 81 7.74 10.54 7.45
C PHE A 81 7.61 9.61 6.24
N LEU A 82 7.73 10.15 5.03
CA LEU A 82 7.75 9.35 3.80
C LEU A 82 8.93 8.38 3.76
N ALA A 83 10.13 8.81 4.15
CA ALA A 83 11.32 7.96 4.24
C ALA A 83 11.17 6.87 5.32
N ARG A 84 10.43 7.14 6.40
CA ARG A 84 10.06 6.10 7.38
C ARG A 84 9.06 5.10 6.78
N GLY A 85 8.04 5.58 6.08
CA GLY A 85 7.08 4.74 5.36
C GLY A 85 7.75 3.84 4.34
N ASP A 86 8.68 4.38 3.55
CA ASP A 86 9.45 3.63 2.55
C ASP A 86 10.35 2.57 3.18
N ARG A 87 11.02 2.88 4.30
CA ARG A 87 11.79 1.89 5.07
C ARG A 87 10.92 0.74 5.55
N VAL A 88 9.73 1.04 6.10
CA VAL A 88 8.79 0.01 6.56
C VAL A 88 8.26 -0.81 5.38
N PHE A 89 7.88 -0.16 4.28
CA PHE A 89 7.46 -0.82 3.05
C PHE A 89 8.52 -1.81 2.56
N ARG A 90 9.78 -1.36 2.41
CA ARG A 90 10.89 -2.20 1.94
C ARG A 90 11.14 -3.37 2.88
N PHE A 91 11.14 -3.12 4.19
CA PHE A 91 11.33 -4.17 5.18
C PHE A 91 10.25 -5.25 5.08
N VAL A 92 8.97 -4.86 5.06
CA VAL A 92 7.85 -5.80 4.97
C VAL A 92 7.86 -6.55 3.63
N ALA A 93 8.14 -5.85 2.52
CA ALA A 93 8.26 -6.48 1.21
C ALA A 93 9.41 -7.52 1.18
N SER A 94 10.57 -7.20 1.76
CA SER A 94 11.70 -8.12 1.85
C SER A 94 11.38 -9.34 2.72
N VAL A 95 10.78 -9.14 3.91
CA VAL A 95 10.37 -10.25 4.79
C VAL A 95 9.36 -11.16 4.07
N TRP A 96 8.40 -10.57 3.35
CA TRP A 96 7.43 -11.33 2.57
C TRP A 96 8.09 -12.14 1.46
N ALA A 97 9.01 -11.53 0.70
CA ALA A 97 9.73 -12.20 -0.38
C ALA A 97 10.58 -13.36 0.15
N VAL A 98 11.28 -13.18 1.27
CA VAL A 98 12.05 -14.24 1.94
C VAL A 98 11.13 -15.36 2.42
N GLY A 99 10.00 -15.02 3.04
CA GLY A 99 9.01 -16.01 3.49
C GLY A 99 8.43 -16.83 2.32
N LEU A 100 8.12 -16.18 1.20
CA LEU A 100 7.62 -16.86 0.01
C LEU A 100 8.69 -17.74 -0.63
N ALA A 101 9.95 -17.29 -0.69
CA ALA A 101 11.06 -18.09 -1.17
C ALA A 101 11.27 -19.34 -0.30
N ALA A 102 11.23 -19.19 1.03
CA ALA A 102 11.31 -20.31 1.97
C ALA A 102 10.14 -21.28 1.79
N ALA A 103 8.91 -20.77 1.60
CA ALA A 103 7.74 -21.60 1.33
C ALA A 103 7.89 -22.42 0.03
N LEU A 104 8.51 -21.85 -1.01
CA LEU A 104 8.77 -22.57 -2.26
C LEU A 104 9.87 -23.64 -2.13
N MET A 105 10.73 -23.56 -1.11
CA MET A 105 11.73 -24.61 -0.84
C MET A 105 11.11 -25.84 -0.14
N VAL A 106 9.95 -25.69 0.50
CA VAL A 106 9.25 -26.79 1.18
C VAL A 106 8.31 -27.50 0.19
N PRO A 107 8.48 -28.82 -0.09
CA PRO A 107 7.73 -29.52 -1.13
C PRO A 107 6.21 -29.41 -1.01
N GLY A 108 5.66 -29.54 0.21
CA GLY A 108 4.22 -29.45 0.45
C GLY A 108 3.64 -28.05 0.17
N SER A 109 4.32 -27.01 0.66
CA SER A 109 3.94 -25.62 0.43
C SER A 109 4.10 -25.22 -1.04
N ARG A 110 5.18 -25.65 -1.69
CA ARG A 110 5.39 -25.45 -3.13
C ARG A 110 4.27 -26.07 -3.96
N ALA A 111 3.91 -27.33 -3.67
CA ALA A 111 2.82 -27.99 -4.37
C ALA A 111 1.50 -27.22 -4.23
N LEU A 112 1.16 -26.76 -3.01
CA LEU A 112 -0.03 -25.95 -2.76
C LEU A 112 -0.03 -24.62 -3.53
N LEU A 113 1.10 -23.94 -3.61
CA LEU A 113 1.24 -22.64 -4.30
C LEU A 113 1.17 -22.76 -5.82
N LEU A 114 1.65 -23.88 -6.37
CA LEU A 114 1.68 -24.15 -7.81
C LEU A 114 0.45 -24.93 -8.30
N ALA A 115 -0.40 -25.43 -7.40
CA ALA A 115 -1.58 -26.21 -7.76
C ALA A 115 -2.68 -25.42 -8.47
N VAL A 116 -2.68 -24.08 -8.38
CA VAL A 116 -3.70 -23.23 -9.01
C VAL A 116 -3.02 -22.07 -9.74
N ASP A 117 -3.40 -21.84 -11.00
CA ASP A 117 -2.73 -20.96 -11.97
C ASP A 117 -2.62 -19.46 -11.61
N LEU A 118 -3.07 -19.05 -10.42
CA LEU A 118 -2.99 -17.67 -9.94
C LEU A 118 -2.54 -17.54 -8.49
N ARG A 119 -2.30 -18.64 -7.77
CA ARG A 119 -2.05 -18.56 -6.33
C ARG A 119 -0.69 -17.95 -6.03
N LEU A 120 0.34 -18.32 -6.79
CA LEU A 120 1.68 -17.74 -6.63
C LEU A 120 1.71 -16.24 -6.99
N SER A 121 1.12 -15.86 -8.12
CA SER A 121 1.03 -14.45 -8.53
C SER A 121 0.15 -13.63 -7.58
N GLY A 122 -0.93 -14.22 -7.08
CA GLY A 122 -1.78 -13.66 -6.02
C GLY A 122 -1.02 -13.42 -4.72
N MET A 123 -0.16 -14.36 -4.30
CA MET A 123 0.69 -14.21 -3.11
C MET A 123 1.76 -13.13 -3.27
N LEU A 124 2.32 -12.97 -4.47
CA LEU A 124 3.24 -11.87 -4.78
C LEU A 124 2.53 -10.52 -4.69
N LEU A 125 1.36 -10.40 -5.32
CA LEU A 125 0.54 -9.18 -5.27
C LEU A 125 0.10 -8.86 -3.84
N LEU A 126 -0.35 -9.86 -3.09
CA LEU A 126 -0.75 -9.71 -1.69
C LEU A 126 0.40 -9.15 -0.84
N GLY A 127 1.62 -9.67 -1.03
CA GLY A 127 2.81 -9.16 -0.35
C GLY A 127 3.07 -7.68 -0.63
N LEU A 128 2.94 -7.26 -1.88
CA LEU A 128 3.08 -5.85 -2.27
C LEU A 128 2.01 -4.97 -1.61
N ILE A 129 0.77 -5.44 -1.54
CA ILE A 129 -0.33 -4.69 -0.92
C ILE A 129 -0.12 -4.58 0.59
N VAL A 130 0.27 -5.68 1.25
CA VAL A 130 0.59 -5.70 2.68
C VAL A 130 1.76 -4.75 2.98
N ALA A 131 2.82 -4.76 2.17
CA ALA A 131 3.92 -3.81 2.33
C ALA A 131 3.44 -2.35 2.22
N ASN A 132 2.57 -2.04 1.26
CA ASN A 132 1.98 -0.70 1.11
C ASN A 132 1.14 -0.31 2.33
N LEU A 133 0.32 -1.23 2.84
CA LEU A 133 -0.47 -1.02 4.05
C LEU A 133 0.42 -0.62 5.24
N TRP A 134 1.49 -1.37 5.47
CA TRP A 134 2.43 -1.08 6.56
C TRP A 134 3.21 0.22 6.35
N GLY A 135 3.66 0.50 5.12
CA GLY A 135 4.34 1.75 4.79
C GLY A 135 3.44 2.97 5.05
N HIS A 136 2.20 2.95 4.58
CA HIS A 136 1.23 4.02 4.82
C HIS A 136 0.76 4.11 6.26
N GLY A 137 0.60 2.96 6.94
CA GLY A 137 0.29 2.90 8.36
C GLY A 137 1.38 3.55 9.22
N ALA A 138 2.65 3.32 8.90
CA ALA A 138 3.78 3.95 9.59
C ALA A 138 3.80 5.48 9.41
N VAL A 139 3.48 5.97 8.20
CA VAL A 139 3.35 7.41 7.92
C VAL A 139 2.20 8.01 8.72
N ALA A 140 1.01 7.38 8.68
CA ALA A 140 -0.16 7.86 9.42
C ALA A 140 0.07 7.86 10.95
N PHE A 141 0.78 6.86 11.48
CA PHE A 141 1.16 6.80 12.88
C PHE A 141 2.15 7.90 13.25
N ALA A 142 3.14 8.18 12.40
CA ALA A 142 4.10 9.26 12.62
C ALA A 142 3.43 10.63 12.66
N TYR A 143 2.47 10.90 11.76
CA TYR A 143 1.65 12.11 11.81
C TYR A 143 0.84 12.20 13.11
N ARG A 144 0.18 11.11 13.51
CA ARG A 144 -0.60 11.09 14.76
C ARG A 144 0.28 11.35 15.99
N ARG A 145 1.47 10.76 16.05
CA ARG A 145 2.41 10.96 17.17
C ARG A 145 2.96 12.39 17.21
N ALA A 146 3.19 13.02 16.06
CA ALA A 146 3.70 14.39 16.01
C ALA A 146 2.65 15.47 16.38
N ARG A 147 1.37 15.08 16.50
CA ARG A 147 0.29 15.95 17.00
C ARG A 147 0.08 15.88 18.52
N VAL A 148 0.60 14.83 19.16
CA VAL A 148 0.56 14.63 20.61
C VAL A 148 1.79 15.27 21.22
#